data_AF-A0A6I7PAF1-F1
#
_entry.id   AF-A0A6I7PAF1-F1
#
_cell.length_a   1.000
_cell.length_b   1.000
_cell.length_c   1.000
_cell.angle_alpha   90.00
_cell.angle_beta   90.00
_cell.angle_gamma   90.00
#
_symmetry.space_group_name_H-M   'P 1'
#
loop_
_entity.id
_entity.type
_entity.pdbx_description
1 polymer ?
#
loop_
_entity_poly.entity_id
_entity_poly.type
_entity_poly.pdbx_seq_one_letter_code
_entity_poly.pdbx_strand_id
1 'polypeptide(L)'
;MGGTGTAIGSGAANTAALADAEHPAALAAQNASRGEFTDWFLPSRDELVIVRANRAAIGAADDVYWSSSEHNETQAWSHEFTNQPTGSISGKESTWQVRVIRAFD
;
A
#
# COMPACT_ATOMS: atom_id res chain seq x y z
N MET A 1 4.59 20.65 1.82
CA MET A 1 3.74 19.49 1.48
C MET A 1 4.44 18.28 2.07
N GLY A 2 3.79 17.60 3.02
CA GLY A 2 4.44 16.56 3.83
C GLY A 2 4.37 15.22 3.11
N GLY A 3 5.53 14.61 2.86
CA GLY A 3 5.62 13.26 2.30
C GLY A 3 4.89 12.25 3.18
N THR A 4 4.43 11.16 2.58
CA THR A 4 3.71 10.10 3.30
C THR A 4 4.65 9.32 4.25
N GLY A 5 4.09 8.81 5.35
CA GLY A 5 4.85 8.08 6.37
C GLY A 5 5.16 6.63 5.97
N THR A 6 6.21 6.04 6.55
CA THR A 6 6.60 4.63 6.31
C THR A 6 6.22 3.68 7.44
N ALA A 7 6.02 4.20 8.65
CA ALA A 7 5.81 3.41 9.85
C ALA A 7 4.45 2.70 9.87
N ILE A 8 4.33 1.67 10.71
CA ILE A 8 3.06 1.04 11.05
C ILE A 8 2.10 2.10 11.62
N GLY A 9 0.85 2.09 11.18
CA GLY A 9 -0.18 3.07 11.52
C GLY A 9 -0.22 4.27 10.57
N SER A 10 0.72 4.39 9.61
CA SER A 10 0.72 5.51 8.67
C SER A 10 -0.15 5.28 7.44
N GLY A 11 -0.52 4.03 7.11
CA GLY A 11 -1.16 3.71 5.83
C GLY A 11 -2.49 4.43 5.61
N ALA A 12 -3.31 4.53 6.66
CA ALA A 12 -4.60 5.21 6.59
C ALA A 12 -4.45 6.70 6.30
N ALA A 13 -3.57 7.40 7.02
CA ALA A 13 -3.30 8.81 6.83
C ALA A 13 -2.67 9.09 5.44
N ASN A 14 -1.74 8.24 5.01
CA ASN A 14 -1.14 8.32 3.68
C ASN A 14 -2.19 8.19 2.58
N THR A 15 -3.07 7.18 2.69
CA THR A 15 -4.11 6.92 1.69
C THR A 15 -5.09 8.09 1.63
N ALA A 16 -5.46 8.67 2.78
CA ALA A 16 -6.30 9.84 2.82
C ALA A 16 -5.65 11.08 2.16
N ALA A 17 -4.34 11.27 2.37
CA ALA A 17 -3.59 12.36 1.73
C ALA A 17 -3.45 12.19 0.21
N LEU A 18 -3.44 10.94 -0.28
CA LEU A 18 -3.32 10.59 -1.69
C LEU A 18 -4.66 10.41 -2.40
N ALA A 19 -5.80 10.40 -1.72
CA ALA A 19 -7.09 10.02 -2.32
C ALA A 19 -7.66 11.09 -3.28
N ASP A 20 -7.03 11.24 -4.44
CA ASP A 20 -7.40 12.15 -5.52
C ASP A 20 -7.39 11.43 -6.88
N ALA A 21 -7.69 12.18 -7.95
CA ALA A 21 -7.76 11.65 -9.30
C ALA A 21 -6.38 11.28 -9.90
N GLU A 22 -5.29 11.83 -9.34
CA GLU A 22 -3.92 11.56 -9.78
C GLU A 22 -3.40 10.24 -9.20
N HIS A 23 -3.94 9.79 -8.07
CA HIS A 23 -3.57 8.54 -7.41
C HIS A 23 -4.77 7.59 -7.31
N PRO A 24 -5.21 7.00 -8.45
CA PRO A 24 -6.44 6.21 -8.52
C PRO A 24 -6.45 5.00 -7.59
N ALA A 25 -5.29 4.43 -7.25
CA ALA A 25 -5.19 3.34 -6.28
C ALA A 25 -5.60 3.76 -4.85
N ALA A 26 -5.16 4.93 -4.40
CA ALA A 26 -5.51 5.45 -3.07
C ALA A 26 -6.99 5.85 -3.02
N LEU A 27 -7.48 6.49 -4.09
CA LEU A 27 -8.88 6.83 -4.24
C LEU A 27 -9.77 5.57 -4.26
N ALA A 28 -9.37 4.53 -4.99
CA ALA A 28 -10.09 3.26 -5.02
C ALA A 28 -10.08 2.56 -3.66
N ALA A 29 -8.97 2.61 -2.92
CA ALA A 29 -8.89 2.06 -1.57
C ALA A 29 -9.86 2.79 -0.62
N GLN A 30 -9.85 4.13 -0.63
CA GLN A 30 -10.71 4.94 0.23
C GLN A 30 -12.21 4.75 -0.08
N ASN A 31 -12.56 4.51 -1.35
CA ASN A 31 -13.94 4.27 -1.78
C ASN A 31 -14.33 2.79 -1.75
N ALA A 32 -13.41 1.88 -1.41
CA ALA A 32 -13.69 0.45 -1.40
C ALA A 32 -14.67 0.11 -0.29
N SER A 33 -15.65 -0.74 -0.62
CA SER A 33 -16.53 -1.36 0.36
C SER A 33 -16.54 -2.87 0.16
N ARG A 34 -16.51 -3.61 1.27
CA ARG A 34 -16.60 -5.07 1.24
C ARG A 34 -17.44 -5.55 2.41
N GLY A 35 -18.69 -5.91 2.11
CA GLY A 35 -19.70 -6.11 3.15
C GLY A 35 -19.99 -4.79 3.85
N GLU A 36 -19.91 -4.78 5.16
CA GLU A 36 -20.16 -3.59 6.00
C GLU A 36 -18.91 -2.73 6.23
N PHE A 37 -17.75 -3.15 5.71
CA PHE A 37 -16.48 -2.48 5.95
C PHE A 37 -16.14 -1.50 4.83
N THR A 38 -15.88 -0.25 5.21
CA THR A 38 -15.54 0.89 4.34
C THR A 38 -14.24 1.58 4.76
N ASP A 39 -13.53 1.01 5.73
CA ASP A 39 -12.32 1.53 6.39
C ASP A 39 -11.03 1.01 5.73
N TRP A 40 -11.07 0.77 4.42
CA TRP A 40 -9.96 0.22 3.65
C TRP A 40 -8.94 1.30 3.27
N PHE A 41 -7.66 0.95 3.33
CA PHE A 41 -6.57 1.83 2.94
C PHE A 41 -5.38 1.07 2.34
N LEU A 42 -4.50 1.79 1.64
CA LEU A 42 -3.24 1.24 1.15
C LEU A 42 -2.21 1.18 2.29
N PRO A 43 -1.56 0.02 2.51
CA PRO A 43 -0.58 -0.15 3.59
C PRO A 43 0.60 0.79 3.41
N SER A 44 1.15 1.32 4.50
CA SER A 44 2.48 1.94 4.51
C SER A 44 3.56 0.89 4.19
N ARG A 45 4.80 1.34 3.94
CA ARG A 45 5.93 0.43 3.69
C ARG A 45 6.03 -0.65 4.77
N ASP A 46 6.03 -0.27 6.04
CA ASP A 46 6.25 -1.22 7.14
C ASP A 46 5.01 -2.11 7.36
N GLU A 47 3.80 -1.63 7.06
CA GLU A 47 2.59 -2.47 7.04
C GLU A 47 2.62 -3.48 5.90
N LEU A 48 3.13 -3.10 4.72
CA LEU A 48 3.20 -3.98 3.56
C LEU A 48 4.17 -5.14 3.80
N VAL A 49 5.22 -4.95 4.61
CA VAL A 49 6.08 -6.04 5.11
C VAL A 49 5.26 -7.09 5.87
N ILE A 50 4.32 -6.66 6.72
CA ILE A 50 3.45 -7.56 7.48
C ILE A 50 2.47 -8.28 6.55
N VAL A 51 1.87 -7.57 5.60
CA VAL A 51 0.99 -8.17 4.57
C VAL A 51 1.73 -9.26 3.80
N ARG A 52 2.95 -8.96 3.36
CA ARG A 52 3.82 -9.89 2.64
C ARG A 52 4.18 -11.12 3.46
N ALA A 53 4.45 -10.94 4.76
CA ALA A 53 4.71 -12.06 5.66
C ALA A 53 3.52 -13.03 5.76
N ASN A 54 2.29 -12.51 5.58
CA ASN A 54 1.05 -13.27 5.61
C ASN A 54 0.50 -13.64 4.22
N ARG A 55 1.27 -13.39 3.14
CA ARG A 55 0.79 -13.49 1.74
C ARG A 55 0.09 -14.81 1.41
N ALA A 56 0.60 -15.94 1.91
CA ALA A 56 0.04 -17.26 1.66
C ALA A 56 -1.34 -17.42 2.33
N ALA A 57 -1.51 -16.89 3.55
CA ALA A 57 -2.78 -16.98 4.28
C ALA A 57 -3.86 -16.08 3.69
N ILE A 58 -3.47 -14.95 3.09
CA ILE A 58 -4.40 -13.97 2.49
C ILE A 58 -4.60 -14.17 0.98
N GLY A 59 -3.98 -15.20 0.40
CA GLY A 59 -4.04 -15.50 -1.03
C GLY A 59 -3.50 -14.36 -1.91
N ALA A 60 -2.48 -13.64 -1.46
CA ALA A 60 -1.80 -12.66 -2.30
C ALA A 60 -0.91 -13.36 -3.33
N ALA A 61 -0.85 -12.80 -4.53
CA ALA A 61 -0.02 -13.33 -5.61
C ALA A 61 1.47 -13.11 -5.32
N ASP A 62 2.31 -13.95 -5.92
CA ASP A 62 3.76 -13.74 -5.93
C ASP A 62 4.10 -12.66 -6.99
N ASP A 63 3.90 -11.39 -6.62
CA ASP A 63 4.10 -10.21 -7.47
C ASP A 63 4.69 -9.04 -6.65
N VAL A 64 4.92 -7.89 -7.27
CA VAL A 64 5.31 -6.64 -6.60
C VAL A 64 4.05 -5.87 -6.21
N TYR A 65 4.05 -5.37 -4.98
CA TYR A 65 2.96 -4.59 -4.42
C TYR A 65 3.41 -3.18 -4.06
N TRP A 66 2.58 -2.20 -4.40
CA TRP A 66 2.76 -0.82 -3.98
C TRP A 66 2.34 -0.62 -2.52
N SER A 67 3.11 0.21 -1.80
CA SER A 67 2.70 0.82 -0.54
C SER A 67 2.18 2.24 -0.76
N SER A 68 1.58 2.84 0.26
CA SER A 68 1.21 4.26 0.30
C SER A 68 2.37 5.19 0.68
N SER A 69 3.57 4.65 0.87
CA SER A 69 4.75 5.41 1.28
C SER A 69 5.54 5.93 0.07
N GLU A 70 5.72 7.24 0.01
CA GLU A 70 6.50 7.95 -0.98
C GLU A 70 7.98 7.90 -0.60
N HIS A 71 8.84 7.82 -1.62
CA HIS A 71 10.26 8.06 -1.43
C HIS A 71 10.65 9.48 -1.88
N ASN A 72 10.18 9.89 -3.07
CA ASN A 72 10.34 11.23 -3.63
C ASN A 72 9.30 11.48 -4.73
N GLU A 73 9.43 12.60 -5.44
CA GLU A 73 8.49 13.03 -6.49
C GLU A 73 8.26 11.97 -7.56
N THR A 74 9.29 11.20 -7.95
CA THR A 74 9.23 10.21 -9.02
C THR A 74 9.20 8.76 -8.54
N GLN A 75 9.40 8.51 -7.24
CA GLN A 75 9.57 7.15 -6.71
C GLN A 75 8.75 6.89 -5.44
N ALA A 76 8.29 5.66 -5.29
CA ALA A 76 7.56 5.17 -4.12
C ALA A 76 8.10 3.82 -3.63
N TRP A 77 7.69 3.42 -2.43
CA TRP A 77 8.09 2.14 -1.84
C TRP A 77 7.19 1.01 -2.32
N SER A 78 7.80 -0.09 -2.76
CA SER A 78 7.16 -1.34 -3.16
C SER A 78 7.80 -2.53 -2.45
N HIS A 79 7.09 -3.66 -2.41
CA HIS A 79 7.61 -4.92 -1.87
C HIS A 79 7.27 -6.09 -2.78
N GLU A 80 8.26 -6.94 -3.02
CA GLU A 80 8.09 -8.19 -3.75
C GLU A 80 7.60 -9.31 -2.81
N PHE A 81 6.54 -10.01 -3.24
CA PHE A 81 5.89 -11.06 -2.48
C PHE A 81 6.47 -12.45 -2.79
N THR A 82 7.77 -12.56 -3.05
CA THR A 82 8.46 -13.85 -3.29
C THR A 82 9.13 -14.40 -2.03
N ASN A 83 9.76 -15.58 -2.11
CA ASN A 83 10.43 -16.23 -0.98
C ASN A 83 11.69 -15.49 -0.50
N GLN A 84 12.32 -14.69 -1.35
CA GLN A 84 13.47 -13.83 -1.02
C GLN A 84 13.04 -12.38 -1.13
N PRO A 85 12.41 -11.81 -0.09
CA PRO A 85 11.75 -10.52 -0.20
C PRO A 85 12.74 -9.39 -0.30
N THR A 86 12.43 -8.44 -1.17
CA THR A 86 13.11 -7.15 -1.21
C THR A 86 12.08 -6.03 -1.15
N GLY A 87 12.30 -5.11 -0.21
CA GLY A 87 11.69 -3.79 -0.29
C GLY A 87 12.48 -2.96 -1.29
N SER A 88 11.78 -2.31 -2.21
CA SER A 88 12.38 -1.59 -3.32
C SER A 88 11.79 -0.19 -3.43
N ILE A 89 12.60 0.72 -3.92
CA ILE A 89 12.17 2.02 -4.41
C ILE A 89 11.92 1.84 -5.90
N SER A 90 10.70 2.09 -6.33
CA SER A 90 10.28 1.90 -7.72
C SER A 90 9.74 3.22 -8.28
N GLY A 91 9.92 3.44 -9.58
CA GLY A 91 9.34 4.59 -10.27
C GLY A 91 7.83 4.51 -10.31
N LYS A 92 7.15 5.62 -10.04
CA LYS A 92 5.68 5.71 -9.95
C LYS A 92 4.97 5.39 -11.27
N GLU A 93 5.69 5.41 -12.38
CA GLU A 93 5.24 5.00 -13.71
C GLU A 93 5.09 3.48 -13.88
N SER A 94 5.63 2.68 -12.95
CA SER A 94 5.52 1.23 -13.00
C SER A 94 4.14 0.75 -12.59
N THR A 95 3.61 -0.23 -13.33
CA THR A 95 2.32 -0.85 -13.01
C THR A 95 2.54 -2.08 -12.13
N TRP A 96 2.19 -1.98 -10.85
CA TRP A 96 2.29 -3.06 -9.86
C TRP A 96 0.98 -3.26 -9.12
N GLN A 97 0.87 -4.36 -8.39
CA GLN A 97 -0.34 -4.72 -7.65
C GLN A 97 -0.55 -3.80 -6.44
N VAL A 98 -1.79 -3.74 -5.97
CA VAL A 98 -2.16 -3.11 -4.70
C VAL A 98 -2.92 -4.09 -3.84
N ARG A 99 -2.72 -3.99 -2.52
CA ARG A 99 -3.43 -4.81 -1.54
C ARG A 99 -3.93 -3.92 -0.42
N VAL A 100 -5.23 -3.64 -0.40
CA VAL A 100 -5.83 -2.85 0.69
C VAL A 100 -5.86 -3.65 1.99
N ILE A 101 -5.70 -2.94 3.10
CA ILE A 101 -5.81 -3.44 4.47
C ILE A 101 -6.75 -2.57 5.28
N ARG A 102 -7.09 -3.01 6.50
CA ARG A 102 -7.81 -2.24 7.52
C ARG A 102 -7.13 -2.44 8.86
N ALA A 103 -7.25 -1.46 9.75
CA ALA A 103 -6.72 -1.53 11.11
C ALA A 103 -7.86 -1.83 12.08
N PHE A 104 -7.52 -2.48 13.21
CA PHE A 104 -8.45 -2.79 14.29
C PHE A 104 -7.84 -2.24 15.58
N ASP A 105 -8.68 -1.61 16.40
CA ASP A 105 -8.32 -1.16 17.74
C ASP A 105 -8.44 -2.29 18.77
#